data_AF-A0A822ZPS2-F1
#
_entry.id   AF-A0A822ZPS2-F1
#
_cell.length_a   1.000
_cell.length_b   1.000
_cell.length_c   1.000
_cell.angle_alpha   90.00
_cell.angle_beta   90.00
_cell.angle_gamma   90.00
#
_symmetry.space_group_name_H-M   'P 1'
#
loop_
_entity.id
_entity.type
_entity.pdbx_description
1 polymer ?
#
loop_
_entity_poly.entity_id
_entity_poly.type
_entity_poly.pdbx_seq_one_letter_code
_entity_poly.pdbx_strand_id
1 'polypeptide(L)'
;MLLKLYLKGRVISERPANCTVNRVSDLILLNPQRWNITALRHLFSLEEVVVIKKIPIGLHESDDRLKWKFCKDGEYSVKSGYYVAKLSSQRPSHAESSNRNNKYPQMPPAEWKKVWNSKSPPKIKIFLWRAISNALAVHQLLAKKGMRIFVLCPRCGEE
;
A
#
# COMPACT_ATOMS: atom_id res chain seq x y z
N MET A 1 -7.31 -9.57 -17.26
CA MET A 1 -7.01 -8.55 -16.22
C MET A 1 -5.50 -8.32 -16.02
N LEU A 2 -4.62 -9.28 -16.32
CA LEU A 2 -3.17 -9.19 -16.07
C LEU A 2 -2.41 -8.15 -16.91
N LEU A 3 -2.71 -7.98 -18.20
CA LEU A 3 -2.05 -6.96 -19.04
C LEU A 3 -2.26 -5.53 -18.52
N LYS A 4 -3.44 -5.28 -17.96
CA LYS A 4 -3.86 -3.98 -17.42
C LYS A 4 -3.00 -3.52 -16.23
N LEU A 5 -2.47 -4.45 -15.43
CA LEU A 5 -1.64 -4.14 -14.26
C LEU A 5 -0.18 -3.81 -14.62
N TYR A 6 0.30 -4.25 -15.78
CA TYR A 6 1.70 -4.11 -16.17
C TYR A 6 2.05 -2.69 -16.66
N LEU A 7 1.06 -1.95 -17.16
CA LEU A 7 1.17 -0.57 -17.62
C LEU A 7 1.23 0.41 -16.44
N LYS A 8 2.36 0.48 -15.73
CA LYS A 8 2.64 1.48 -14.67
C LYS A 8 1.51 1.69 -13.64
N GLY A 9 0.65 0.70 -13.40
CA GLY A 9 -0.48 0.81 -12.47
C GLY A 9 -1.60 1.78 -12.90
N ARG A 10 -1.64 2.22 -14.16
CA ARG A 10 -2.76 3.00 -14.72
C ARG A 10 -3.09 2.47 -16.12
N VAL A 11 -4.30 1.93 -16.25
CA VAL A 11 -4.90 1.62 -17.55
C VAL A 11 -5.37 2.93 -18.13
N ILE A 12 -4.94 3.24 -19.35
CA ILE A 12 -5.30 4.50 -20.01
C ILE A 12 -6.50 4.28 -20.94
N SER A 13 -6.61 3.12 -21.57
CA SER A 13 -7.74 2.77 -22.44
C SER A 13 -8.97 2.29 -21.69
N GLU A 14 -10.12 2.88 -22.02
CA GLU A 14 -11.43 2.37 -21.61
C GLU A 14 -11.77 1.09 -22.39
N ARG A 15 -12.53 0.18 -21.76
CA ARG A 15 -12.96 -1.05 -22.42
C ARG A 15 -14.08 -0.69 -23.43
N PRO A 16 -13.94 -1.03 -24.73
CA PRO A 16 -15.03 -0.81 -25.70
C PRO A 16 -16.27 -1.63 -25.35
N ALA A 17 -17.46 -1.07 -25.57
CA ALA A 17 -18.75 -1.69 -25.20
C ALA A 17 -19.00 -3.04 -25.92
N ASN A 18 -18.43 -3.23 -27.11
CA ASN A 18 -18.55 -4.43 -27.94
C ASN A 18 -17.35 -5.40 -27.81
N CYS A 19 -16.55 -5.29 -26.74
CA CYS A 19 -15.34 -6.09 -26.58
C CYS A 19 -15.63 -7.53 -26.12
N THR A 20 -15.42 -8.48 -27.04
CA THR A 20 -15.57 -9.93 -26.82
C THR A 20 -14.35 -10.59 -26.15
N VAL A 21 -13.23 -9.87 -26.04
CA VAL A 21 -11.97 -10.37 -25.47
C VAL A 21 -12.04 -10.36 -23.95
N ASN A 22 -11.84 -11.52 -23.31
CA ASN A 22 -11.89 -11.66 -21.86
C ASN A 22 -10.55 -12.08 -21.25
N ARG A 23 -9.76 -12.87 -22.00
CA ARG A 23 -8.46 -13.39 -21.58
C ARG A 23 -7.33 -12.77 -22.40
N VAL A 24 -6.12 -12.85 -21.86
CA VAL A 24 -4.91 -12.43 -22.58
C VAL A 24 -4.61 -13.40 -23.73
N SER A 25 -4.94 -14.68 -23.57
CA SER A 25 -4.87 -15.71 -24.62
C SER A 25 -5.64 -15.31 -25.88
N ASP A 26 -6.79 -14.64 -25.73
CA ASP A 26 -7.63 -14.20 -26.85
C ASP A 26 -6.93 -13.12 -27.72
N LEU A 27 -5.86 -12.51 -27.21
CA LEU A 27 -5.02 -11.52 -27.90
C LEU A 27 -3.77 -12.14 -28.52
N ILE A 28 -3.60 -13.46 -28.45
CA ILE A 28 -2.44 -14.20 -28.93
C ILE A 28 -2.90 -15.09 -30.09
N LEU A 29 -2.27 -14.94 -31.25
CA LEU A 29 -2.43 -15.86 -32.37
C LEU A 29 -1.59 -17.10 -32.11
N LEU A 30 -2.18 -18.28 -32.26
CA LEU A 30 -1.50 -19.56 -32.23
C LEU A 30 -1.11 -19.90 -33.68
N ASN A 31 0.18 -20.12 -33.95
CA ASN A 31 0.76 -20.44 -35.27
C ASN A 31 0.89 -19.28 -36.28
N PRO A 32 2.00 -18.52 -36.26
CA PRO A 32 3.05 -18.50 -35.25
C PRO A 32 2.57 -17.80 -33.98
N GLN A 33 3.12 -18.18 -32.83
CA GLN A 33 2.76 -17.60 -31.55
C GLN A 33 3.17 -16.11 -31.49
N ARG A 34 2.19 -15.21 -31.65
CA ARG A 34 2.43 -13.76 -31.68
C ARG A 34 1.23 -12.97 -31.20
N TRP A 35 1.47 -11.74 -30.77
CA TRP A 35 0.41 -10.81 -30.44
C TRP A 35 -0.46 -10.50 -31.67
N ASN A 36 -1.78 -10.55 -31.50
CA ASN A 36 -2.74 -10.08 -32.49
C ASN A 36 -2.76 -8.54 -32.50
N ILE A 37 -1.91 -7.95 -33.35
CA ILE A 37 -1.73 -6.48 -33.40
C ILE A 37 -3.02 -5.75 -33.77
N THR A 38 -3.85 -6.34 -34.63
CA THR A 38 -5.14 -5.76 -35.03
C THR A 38 -6.06 -5.66 -33.82
N ALA A 39 -6.23 -6.76 -33.08
CA ALA A 39 -7.04 -6.77 -31.85
C ALA A 39 -6.48 -5.81 -30.79
N LEU A 40 -5.15 -5.74 -30.63
CA LEU A 40 -4.53 -4.81 -29.70
C LEU A 40 -4.81 -3.35 -30.05
N ARG A 41 -4.74 -2.96 -31.32
CA ARG A 41 -5.02 -1.57 -31.76
C ARG A 41 -6.47 -1.16 -31.58
N HIS A 42 -7.40 -2.11 -31.60
CA HIS A 42 -8.82 -1.82 -31.34
C HIS A 42 -9.14 -1.68 -29.85
N LEU A 43 -8.31 -2.24 -28.97
CA LEU A 43 -8.59 -2.32 -27.53
C LEU A 43 -7.73 -1.40 -26.68
N PHE A 44 -6.57 -0.99 -27.17
CA PHE A 44 -5.56 -0.26 -26.41
C PHE A 44 -5.06 0.95 -27.19
N SER A 45 -4.56 1.96 -26.48
CA SER A 45 -3.91 3.11 -27.11
C SER A 45 -2.60 2.68 -27.79
N LEU A 46 -2.12 3.45 -28.77
CA LEU A 46 -0.86 3.12 -29.46
C LEU A 46 0.33 2.99 -28.49
N GLU A 47 0.37 3.79 -27.43
CA GLU A 47 1.39 3.71 -26.38
C GLU A 47 1.33 2.36 -25.63
N GLU A 48 0.12 1.93 -25.27
CA GLU A 48 -0.10 0.65 -24.60
C GLU A 48 0.25 -0.53 -25.52
N VAL A 49 -0.12 -0.48 -26.80
CA VAL A 49 0.24 -1.51 -27.79
C VAL A 49 1.75 -1.66 -27.91
N VAL A 50 2.50 -0.56 -27.92
CA VAL A 50 3.98 -0.59 -27.97
C VAL A 50 4.55 -1.27 -26.73
N VAL A 51 3.98 -1.02 -25.55
CA VAL A 51 4.43 -1.67 -24.30
C VAL A 51 4.03 -3.14 -24.26
N ILE A 52 2.80 -3.48 -24.65
CA ILE A 52 2.30 -4.87 -24.68
C ILE A 52 3.14 -5.71 -25.64
N LYS A 53 3.49 -5.18 -26.81
CA LYS A 53 4.32 -5.89 -27.80
C LYS A 53 5.71 -6.28 -27.25
N LYS A 54 6.24 -5.56 -26.25
CA LYS A 54 7.52 -5.87 -25.61
C LYS A 54 7.43 -7.03 -24.62
N ILE A 55 6.21 -7.44 -24.24
CA ILE A 55 6.02 -8.58 -23.33
C ILE A 55 6.29 -9.86 -24.11
N PRO A 56 7.30 -10.65 -23.71
CA PRO A 56 7.57 -11.93 -24.35
C PRO A 56 6.41 -12.89 -24.10
N ILE A 57 6.00 -13.58 -25.16
CA ILE A 57 4.98 -14.63 -25.06
C ILE A 57 5.72 -15.93 -24.72
N GLY A 58 5.28 -16.62 -23.68
CA GLY A 58 5.89 -17.89 -23.26
C GLY A 58 5.78 -18.95 -24.35
N LEU A 59 6.88 -19.66 -24.64
CA LEU A 59 6.97 -20.67 -25.71
C LEU A 59 6.14 -21.93 -25.43
N HIS A 60 5.77 -22.16 -24.17
CA HIS A 60 4.99 -23.32 -23.75
C HIS A 60 3.70 -22.88 -23.09
N GLU A 61 2.62 -23.59 -23.42
CA GLU A 61 1.39 -23.55 -22.66
C GLU A 61 1.68 -24.05 -21.24
N SER A 62 1.68 -23.13 -20.30
CA SER A 62 1.87 -23.39 -18.89
C SER A 62 0.82 -22.62 -18.11
N ASP A 63 0.35 -23.21 -17.02
CA ASP A 63 -0.68 -22.57 -16.21
C ASP A 63 -0.21 -21.23 -15.65
N ASP A 64 -1.13 -20.26 -15.63
CA ASP A 64 -0.89 -18.95 -15.05
C ASP A 64 -0.49 -19.09 -13.58
N ARG A 65 0.66 -18.48 -13.20
CA ARG A 65 1.14 -18.45 -11.82
C ARG A 65 1.17 -17.02 -11.29
N LEU A 66 0.72 -16.85 -10.05
CA LEU A 66 0.88 -15.57 -9.34
C LEU A 66 2.36 -15.34 -9.04
N LYS A 67 2.87 -14.18 -9.46
CA LYS A 67 4.25 -13.76 -9.19
C LYS A 67 4.28 -12.36 -8.57
N TRP A 68 5.08 -12.21 -7.53
CA TRP A 68 5.27 -10.98 -6.80
C TRP A 68 6.29 -10.08 -7.51
N LYS A 69 5.80 -9.02 -8.15
CA LYS A 69 6.61 -8.07 -8.94
C LYS A 69 7.80 -7.45 -8.19
N PHE A 70 7.72 -7.36 -6.86
CA PHE A 70 8.73 -6.68 -6.05
C PHE A 70 9.80 -7.63 -5.50
N CYS A 71 9.87 -8.86 -6.00
CA CYS A 71 10.99 -9.76 -5.76
C CYS A 71 11.45 -10.44 -7.06
N LYS A 72 12.75 -10.76 -7.14
CA LYS A 72 13.38 -11.28 -8.37
C LYS A 72 13.02 -12.74 -8.65
N ASP A 73 12.85 -13.54 -7.60
CA ASP A 73 12.29 -14.90 -7.65
C ASP A 73 10.77 -14.90 -7.91
N GLY A 74 10.15 -13.73 -7.77
CA GLY A 74 8.73 -13.51 -7.86
C GLY A 74 7.95 -14.18 -6.74
N GLU A 75 8.58 -14.53 -5.63
CA GLU A 75 7.92 -15.05 -4.44
C GLU A 75 7.59 -13.91 -3.48
N TYR A 76 6.44 -14.03 -2.81
CA TYR A 76 6.04 -13.06 -1.81
C TYR A 76 6.77 -13.34 -0.49
N SER A 77 7.22 -12.28 0.18
CA SER A 77 7.68 -12.36 1.57
C SER A 77 7.19 -11.16 2.36
N VAL A 78 7.00 -11.33 3.67
CA VAL A 78 6.58 -10.23 4.56
C VAL A 78 7.53 -9.04 4.46
N LYS A 79 8.83 -9.30 4.30
CA LYS A 79 9.87 -8.28 4.11
C LYS A 79 9.65 -7.47 2.83
N SER A 80 9.40 -8.13 1.70
CA SER A 80 9.16 -7.44 0.43
C SER A 80 7.81 -6.71 0.42
N GLY A 81 6.78 -7.29 1.05
CA GLY A 81 5.50 -6.65 1.29
C GLY A 81 5.63 -5.36 2.11
N TYR A 82 6.33 -5.41 3.24
CA TYR A 82 6.58 -4.25 4.10
C TYR A 82 7.40 -3.15 3.38
N TYR A 83 8.41 -3.56 2.61
CA TYR A 83 9.19 -2.63 1.78
C TYR A 83 8.32 -1.85 0.80
N VAL A 84 7.39 -2.52 0.11
CA VAL A 84 6.43 -1.90 -0.82
C VAL A 84 5.45 -0.99 -0.09
N ALA A 85 4.95 -1.40 1.08
CA ALA A 85 4.06 -0.59 1.91
C ALA A 85 4.76 0.72 2.36
N LYS A 86 6.05 0.65 2.71
CA LYS A 86 6.84 1.82 3.07
C LYS A 86 7.09 2.75 1.88
N LEU A 87 7.42 2.21 0.71
CA LEU A 87 7.60 2.97 -0.53
C LEU A 87 6.34 3.70 -0.98
N SER A 88 5.19 3.04 -0.90
CA SER A 88 3.90 3.65 -1.24
C SER A 88 3.52 4.77 -0.26
N SER A 89 3.89 4.63 1.01
CA SER A 89 3.71 5.69 2.02
C SER A 89 4.63 6.90 1.83
N GLN A 90 5.69 6.80 1.01
CA GLN A 90 6.68 7.86 0.78
C GLN A 90 6.50 8.59 -0.56
N ARG A 91 5.56 8.19 -1.41
CA ARG A 91 5.29 8.90 -2.66
C ARG A 91 4.56 10.22 -2.35
N PRO A 92 5.12 11.39 -2.70
CA PRO A 92 4.38 12.63 -2.65
C PRO A 92 3.51 12.72 -3.91
N SER A 93 2.35 12.05 -3.90
CA SER A 93 1.32 12.29 -4.91
C SER A 93 0.24 13.18 -4.31
N HIS A 94 0.14 14.37 -4.90
CA HIS A 94 -1.00 15.26 -4.96
C HIS A 94 -2.30 14.70 -4.37
N ALA A 95 -2.83 15.44 -3.39
CA ALA A 95 -4.24 15.56 -3.08
C ALA A 95 -5.06 14.26 -3.13
N GLU A 96 -5.04 13.51 -2.04
CA GLU A 96 -6.29 13.08 -1.42
C GLU A 96 -6.06 12.93 0.07
N SER A 97 -6.83 13.72 0.81
CA SER A 97 -6.75 13.86 2.24
C SER A 97 -7.20 12.57 2.93
N SER A 98 -6.69 12.38 4.15
CA SER A 98 -7.17 11.46 5.17
C SER A 98 -6.95 9.95 4.98
N ASN A 99 -5.77 9.49 5.40
CA ASN A 99 -5.79 8.58 6.55
C ASN A 99 -4.61 8.85 7.50
N ARG A 100 -4.60 10.06 8.05
CA ARG A 100 -3.89 10.42 9.30
C ARG A 100 -4.54 9.78 10.54
N ASN A 101 -5.35 8.73 10.40
CA ASN A 101 -6.09 8.14 11.52
C ASN A 101 -5.30 7.14 12.36
N ASN A 102 -3.97 7.14 12.31
CA ASN A 102 -3.25 6.77 13.51
C ASN A 102 -3.37 7.97 14.47
N LYS A 103 -4.48 8.01 15.22
CA LYS A 103 -4.80 8.99 16.28
C LYS A 103 -3.82 8.91 17.48
N TYR A 104 -2.59 8.48 17.26
CA TYR A 104 -1.51 8.68 18.21
C TYR A 104 -0.84 9.98 17.79
N PRO A 105 -0.74 10.99 18.68
CA PRO A 105 0.03 12.17 18.36
C PRO A 105 1.45 11.71 18.06
N GLN A 106 1.82 11.76 16.78
CA GLN A 106 3.21 11.62 16.34
C GLN A 106 3.90 12.92 16.78
N MET A 107 4.21 12.97 18.07
CA MET A 107 4.96 14.04 18.70
C MET A 107 6.30 14.18 17.96
N PRO A 108 6.72 15.40 17.56
CA PRO A 108 7.88 15.58 16.71
C PRO A 108 9.13 14.89 17.31
N PRO A 109 10.01 14.31 16.46
CA PRO A 109 11.22 13.60 16.91
C PRO A 109 12.13 14.40 17.86
N ALA A 110 12.02 15.73 17.83
CA ALA A 110 12.76 16.66 18.67
C ALA A 110 12.44 16.50 20.17
N GLU A 111 11.24 16.05 20.53
CA GLU A 111 10.81 15.99 21.93
C GLU A 111 11.32 14.74 22.63
N TRP A 112 11.41 13.60 21.93
CA TRP A 112 11.97 12.36 22.49
C TRP A 112 13.44 12.50 22.88
N LYS A 113 14.22 13.26 22.09
CA LYS A 113 15.64 13.50 22.40
C LYS A 113 15.81 14.17 23.76
N LYS A 114 14.92 15.09 24.15
CA LYS A 114 14.95 15.75 25.46
C LYS A 114 14.70 14.76 26.60
N VAL A 115 13.74 13.85 26.43
CA VAL A 115 13.43 12.81 27.44
C VAL A 115 14.61 11.85 27.63
N TRP A 116 15.23 11.41 26.54
CA TRP A 116 16.35 10.46 26.63
C TRP A 116 17.65 11.10 27.11
N ASN A 117 17.87 12.38 26.82
CA ASN A 117 19.04 13.15 27.26
C ASN A 117 18.91 13.70 28.69
N SER A 118 17.77 13.52 29.37
CA SER A 118 17.61 14.00 30.74
C SER A 118 18.52 13.22 31.72
N LYS A 119 18.99 13.88 32.77
CA LYS A 119 19.69 13.25 33.88
C LYS A 119 18.68 12.62 34.86
N SER A 120 17.98 11.60 34.41
CA SER A 120 16.97 10.88 35.22
C SER A 120 17.15 9.36 35.10
N PRO A 121 16.75 8.59 36.13
CA PRO A 121 16.79 7.13 36.06
C PRO A 121 15.96 6.57 34.88
N PRO A 122 16.33 5.41 34.30
CA PRO A 122 15.63 4.82 33.15
C PRO A 122 14.12 4.65 33.36
N LYS A 123 13.69 4.30 34.59
CA LYS A 123 12.27 4.16 34.95
C LYS A 123 11.49 5.46 34.73
N ILE A 124 12.08 6.60 35.08
CA ILE A 124 11.48 7.93 34.92
C ILE A 124 11.42 8.32 33.44
N LYS A 125 12.47 8.02 32.67
CA LYS A 125 12.49 8.25 31.22
C LYS A 125 11.39 7.48 30.51
N ILE A 126 11.20 6.20 30.86
CA ILE A 126 10.13 5.36 30.31
C ILE A 126 8.76 5.92 30.72
N PHE A 127 8.58 6.33 31.98
CA PHE A 127 7.33 6.93 32.43
C PHE A 127 7.00 8.22 31.66
N LEU A 128 7.95 9.14 31.54
CA LEU A 128 7.80 10.38 30.77
C LEU A 128 7.48 10.10 29.30
N TRP A 129 8.18 9.14 28.69
CA TRP A 129 7.90 8.72 27.33
C TRP A 129 6.45 8.22 27.18
N ARG A 130 5.96 7.39 28.11
CA ARG A 130 4.58 6.89 28.12
C ARG A 130 3.53 7.99 28.37
N ALA A 131 3.84 8.94 29.23
CA ALA A 131 2.96 10.07 29.54
C ALA A 131 2.77 10.96 28.31
N ILE A 132 3.88 11.34 27.67
CA ILE A 132 3.90 12.24 26.52
C ILE A 132 3.34 11.56 25.25
N SER A 133 3.53 10.24 25.11
CA SER A 133 2.95 9.45 23.99
C SER A 133 1.47 9.10 24.15
N ASN A 134 0.79 9.56 25.22
CA ASN A 134 -0.56 9.12 25.56
C ASN A 134 -0.69 7.58 25.61
N ALA A 135 0.38 6.90 26.05
CA ALA A 135 0.46 5.46 26.23
C ALA A 135 0.17 5.03 27.68
N LEU A 136 -0.12 5.99 28.57
CA LEU A 136 -0.66 5.72 29.90
C LEU A 136 -2.14 5.37 29.81
N ALA A 137 -2.57 4.41 30.63
CA ALA A 137 -3.95 3.96 30.72
C ALA A 137 -4.80 4.94 31.57
N VAL A 138 -4.94 6.17 31.10
CA VAL A 138 -5.78 7.20 31.73
C VAL A 138 -7.21 7.08 31.18
N HIS A 139 -8.22 7.25 32.04
CA HIS A 139 -9.63 7.11 31.65
C HIS A 139 -9.99 7.95 30.42
N GLN A 140 -9.57 9.21 30.37
CA GLN A 140 -9.77 10.06 29.19
C GLN A 140 -9.19 9.46 27.89
N LEU A 141 -7.98 8.88 27.96
CA LEU A 141 -7.30 8.30 26.80
C LEU A 141 -7.93 6.98 26.36
N LEU A 142 -8.38 6.18 27.32
CA LEU A 142 -9.08 4.93 27.08
C LEU A 142 -10.48 5.17 26.49
N ALA A 143 -11.19 6.22 26.94
CA ALA A 143 -12.44 6.68 26.34
C ALA A 143 -12.23 7.18 24.90
N LYS A 144 -11.16 7.97 24.64
CA LYS A 144 -10.76 8.38 23.28
C LYS A 144 -10.47 7.19 22.35
N LYS A 145 -10.07 6.04 22.90
CA LYS A 145 -9.84 4.79 22.16
C LYS A 145 -11.11 3.94 21.96
N GLY A 146 -12.27 4.45 22.37
CA GLY A 146 -13.57 3.79 22.16
C GLY A 146 -13.98 2.81 23.25
N MET A 147 -13.28 2.77 24.39
CA MET A 147 -13.72 1.99 25.54
C MET A 147 -14.84 2.72 26.29
N ARG A 148 -15.92 1.99 26.63
CA ARG A 148 -17.05 2.52 27.39
C ARG A 148 -16.69 2.64 28.87
N ILE A 149 -15.98 3.70 29.22
CA ILE A 149 -15.58 4.00 30.59
C ILE A 149 -15.88 5.46 30.91
N PHE A 150 -16.06 5.76 32.20
CA PHE A 150 -16.31 7.11 32.67
C PHE A 150 -15.05 7.98 32.52
N VAL A 151 -15.21 9.17 31.93
CA VAL A 151 -14.09 10.06 31.56
C VAL A 151 -13.47 10.75 32.77
N LEU A 152 -14.26 10.98 33.83
CA LEU A 152 -13.81 11.66 35.04
C LEU A 152 -12.91 10.75 35.90
N CYS A 153 -12.01 11.40 36.64
CA CYS A 153 -11.17 10.75 37.62
C CYS A 153 -12.02 10.11 38.74
N PRO A 154 -11.90 8.79 39.00
CA PRO A 154 -12.68 8.12 40.05
C PRO A 154 -12.33 8.56 41.47
N ARG A 155 -11.27 9.38 41.65
CA ARG A 155 -10.83 9.89 42.95
C ARG A 155 -11.32 11.30 43.25
N CYS A 156 -11.30 12.22 42.27
CA CYS A 156 -11.66 13.62 42.48
C CYS A 156 -12.88 14.09 41.68
N GLY A 157 -13.40 13.30 40.73
CA GLY A 157 -14.57 13.66 39.93
C GLY A 157 -14.32 14.74 38.87
N GLU A 158 -13.08 15.22 38.73
CA GLU A 158 -12.67 16.18 37.71
C GLU A 158 -12.06 15.47 36.48
N GLU A 159 -11.99 16.19 35.36
CA GLU A 159 -11.41 15.70 34.09
C GLU A 159 -9.91 15.43 34.19
#